data_AF-A0AAJ0DHJ6-F1
#
_entry.id   AF-A0AAJ0DHJ6-F1
#
_cell.length_a   1.000
_cell.length_b   1.000
_cell.length_c   1.000
_cell.angle_alpha   90.00
_cell.angle_beta   90.00
_cell.angle_gamma   90.00
#
_symmetry.space_group_name_H-M   'P 1'
#
loop_
_entity.id
_entity.type
_entity.pdbx_description
1 polymer ?
#
loop_
_entity_poly.entity_id
_entity_poly.type
_entity_poly.pdbx_seq_one_letter_code
_entity_poly.pdbx_strand_id
1 'polypeptide(L)'
;MGFKGDSGGVDHTRINNEWDNGSRGADLMYHGSDQSIFATILGEQEFQREVMRRRHLSTLEKARGKLKVPPTTIEGTMVDDPLEPSFTHEPMEHKAGKPDEFSIGLDYWSDLGQQTVNSEEDSRYIRHNGDIQEQTKDRTGHFDCPNRATSGIPDDILKTEPPVSSGLYAEVAQSWSEVPLYTNLCLDRVPIMIHHNGDKGLREAAWPRMWVQPHARDMMGVVLEGEMEKQRGGAFDPDGRYLAFGELCPKSMEQELFRDVEA
;
A
#
# COMPACT_ATOMS: atom_id res chain seq x y z
N MET A 1 22.56 -24.22 5.79
CA MET A 1 21.94 -24.66 4.53
C MET A 1 21.81 -23.43 3.63
N GLY A 2 22.73 -23.27 2.67
CA GLY A 2 22.70 -22.15 1.74
C GLY A 2 21.88 -22.53 0.52
N PHE A 3 20.80 -21.80 0.26
CA PHE A 3 20.14 -21.85 -1.04
C PHE A 3 21.00 -21.06 -2.03
N LYS A 4 21.73 -21.78 -2.88
CA LYS A 4 22.26 -21.22 -4.12
C LYS A 4 21.05 -20.92 -5.01
N GLY A 5 20.78 -19.63 -5.22
CA GLY A 5 19.90 -19.20 -6.31
C GLY A 5 20.58 -19.56 -7.63
N ASP A 6 20.05 -20.55 -8.31
CA ASP A 6 20.41 -20.84 -9.69
C ASP A 6 19.74 -19.76 -10.54
N SER A 7 20.51 -18.78 -10.98
CA SER A 7 20.09 -17.81 -11.98
C SER A 7 20.06 -18.49 -13.34
N GLY A 8 19.12 -19.42 -13.52
CA GLY A 8 18.76 -19.93 -14.82
C GLY A 8 18.19 -18.77 -15.64
N GLY A 9 18.97 -18.29 -16.60
CA GLY A 9 18.49 -17.33 -17.59
C GLY A 9 17.26 -17.92 -18.28
N VAL A 10 16.10 -17.32 -18.00
CA VAL A 10 14.86 -17.67 -18.69
C VAL A 10 15.02 -17.23 -20.13
N ASP A 11 14.91 -18.19 -21.06
CA ASP A 11 14.88 -17.91 -22.49
C ASP A 11 13.63 -17.05 -22.80
N HIS A 12 13.84 -15.74 -22.94
CA HIS A 12 12.81 -14.72 -23.15
C HIS A 12 12.11 -14.79 -24.51
N THR A 13 12.34 -15.83 -25.31
CA THR A 13 11.78 -15.96 -26.67
C THR A 13 10.62 -16.95 -26.81
N ARG A 14 10.18 -17.61 -25.73
CA ARG A 14 9.38 -18.84 -25.85
C ARG A 14 8.02 -18.94 -25.15
N ILE A 15 7.52 -17.90 -24.51
CA ILE A 15 6.18 -17.96 -23.91
C ILE A 15 5.38 -16.73 -24.34
N ASN A 16 4.95 -16.72 -25.60
CA ASN A 16 3.77 -15.95 -25.97
C ASN A 16 2.58 -16.72 -25.37
N ASN A 17 1.91 -16.16 -24.37
CA ASN A 17 0.56 -16.61 -24.05
C ASN A 17 -0.31 -16.34 -25.29
N GLU A 18 -1.11 -17.30 -25.72
CA GLU A 18 -2.01 -17.12 -26.87
C GLU A 18 -3.04 -16.00 -26.63
N TRP A 19 -3.22 -15.62 -25.36
CA TRP A 19 -4.08 -14.55 -24.88
C TRP A 19 -3.35 -13.21 -24.62
N ASP A 20 -2.06 -13.09 -24.99
CA ASP A 20 -1.35 -11.79 -24.97
C ASP A 20 -1.98 -10.86 -26.03
N ASN A 21 -2.37 -9.66 -25.61
CA ASN A 21 -2.87 -8.62 -26.51
C ASN A 21 -1.75 -7.99 -27.39
N GLY A 22 -0.53 -8.52 -27.31
CA GLY A 22 0.65 -8.07 -28.02
C GLY A 22 1.43 -6.98 -27.29
N SER A 23 1.00 -6.60 -26.07
CA SER A 23 1.68 -5.60 -25.24
C SER A 23 2.99 -6.13 -24.65
N ARG A 24 3.11 -7.46 -24.47
CA ARG A 24 4.24 -8.13 -23.81
C ARG A 24 4.56 -7.58 -22.41
N GLY A 25 3.64 -6.82 -21.81
CA GLY A 25 3.94 -5.90 -20.71
C GLY A 25 3.52 -6.40 -19.33
N ALA A 26 2.36 -7.04 -19.21
CA ALA A 26 1.76 -7.35 -17.91
C ALA A 26 1.84 -8.85 -17.55
N ASP A 27 1.67 -9.69 -18.55
CA ASP A 27 1.69 -11.15 -18.47
C ASP A 27 3.12 -11.70 -18.36
N LEU A 28 4.08 -11.16 -19.12
CA LEU A 28 5.47 -11.63 -19.11
C LEU A 28 6.28 -11.24 -17.86
N MET A 29 6.00 -10.09 -17.22
CA MET A 29 6.82 -9.58 -16.12
C MET A 29 6.61 -10.32 -14.79
N TYR A 30 5.50 -11.05 -14.64
CA TYR A 30 5.04 -11.54 -13.35
C TYR A 30 4.68 -13.04 -13.32
N HIS A 31 4.91 -13.81 -14.37
CA HIS A 31 4.64 -15.25 -14.35
C HIS A 31 5.28 -15.95 -13.13
N GLY A 32 4.43 -16.43 -12.21
CA GLY A 32 4.84 -17.10 -10.98
C GLY A 32 5.05 -16.18 -9.77
N SER A 33 4.84 -14.86 -9.90
CA SER A 33 4.77 -13.95 -8.76
C SER A 33 3.46 -14.12 -8.01
N ASP A 34 3.47 -13.82 -6.72
CA ASP A 34 2.26 -13.72 -5.89
C ASP A 34 1.25 -12.70 -6.43
N GLN A 35 1.72 -11.59 -7.02
CA GLN A 35 0.88 -10.59 -7.68
C GLN A 35 0.12 -11.17 -8.87
N SER A 36 0.76 -11.97 -9.72
CA SER A 36 0.09 -12.61 -10.86
C SER A 36 -0.97 -13.60 -10.42
N ILE A 37 -0.67 -14.41 -9.40
CA ILE A 37 -1.61 -15.39 -8.84
C ILE A 37 -2.81 -14.66 -8.22
N PHE A 38 -2.57 -13.58 -7.47
CA PHE A 38 -3.64 -12.77 -6.90
C PHE A 38 -4.50 -12.12 -7.98
N ALA A 39 -3.90 -11.60 -9.05
CA ALA A 39 -4.63 -11.00 -10.17
C ALA A 39 -5.56 -12.00 -10.85
N THR A 40 -5.12 -13.24 -11.07
CA THR A 40 -5.98 -14.32 -11.59
C THR A 40 -7.16 -14.60 -10.66
N ILE A 41 -6.92 -14.79 -9.36
CA ILE A 41 -7.98 -15.08 -8.38
C ILE A 41 -9.00 -13.94 -8.32
N LEU A 42 -8.51 -12.69 -8.29
CA LEU A 42 -9.39 -11.51 -8.29
C LEU A 42 -10.16 -11.39 -9.60
N GLY A 43 -9.52 -11.62 -10.75
CA GLY A 43 -10.16 -11.59 -12.06
C GLY A 43 -11.29 -12.60 -12.20
N GLU A 44 -11.06 -13.86 -11.78
CA GLU A 44 -12.10 -14.90 -11.73
C GLU A 44 -13.27 -14.47 -10.84
N GLN A 45 -12.99 -13.92 -9.65
CA GLN A 45 -14.02 -13.43 -8.74
C GLN A 45 -14.86 -12.30 -9.37
N GLU A 46 -14.22 -11.27 -9.93
CA GLU A 46 -14.93 -10.13 -10.53
C GLU A 46 -15.74 -10.55 -11.76
N PHE A 47 -15.24 -11.49 -12.56
CA PHE A 47 -16.00 -12.10 -13.65
C PHE A 47 -17.28 -12.76 -13.12
N GLN A 48 -17.19 -13.61 -12.10
CA GLN A 48 -18.37 -14.26 -11.52
C GLN A 48 -19.34 -13.26 -10.89
N ARG A 49 -18.84 -12.18 -10.26
CA ARG A 49 -19.67 -11.08 -9.75
C ARG A 49 -20.48 -10.42 -10.86
N GLU A 50 -19.86 -10.16 -12.02
CA GLU A 50 -20.54 -9.59 -13.18
C GLU A 50 -21.55 -10.57 -13.81
N VAL A 51 -21.22 -11.86 -13.93
CA VAL A 51 -22.18 -12.90 -14.34
C VAL A 51 -23.41 -12.90 -13.44
N MET A 52 -23.18 -12.88 -12.12
CA MET A 52 -24.25 -12.88 -11.13
C MET A 52 -25.06 -11.58 -11.16
N ARG A 53 -24.41 -10.42 -11.34
CA ARG A 53 -25.08 -9.12 -11.52
C ARG A 53 -26.06 -9.19 -12.70
N ARG A 54 -25.61 -9.61 -13.88
CA ARG A 54 -26.46 -9.73 -15.09
C ARG A 54 -27.58 -10.75 -14.92
N ARG A 55 -27.30 -11.90 -14.30
CA ARG A 55 -28.28 -12.97 -14.04
C ARG A 55 -29.43 -12.48 -13.17
N HIS A 56 -29.15 -11.65 -12.16
CA HIS A 56 -30.13 -11.18 -11.17
C HIS A 56 -30.77 -9.82 -11.51
N LEU A 57 -30.46 -9.21 -12.65
CA LEU A 57 -31.17 -7.99 -13.10
C LEU A 57 -32.66 -8.28 -13.31
N SER A 58 -33.50 -7.39 -12.79
CA SER A 58 -34.94 -7.41 -13.06
C SER A 58 -35.24 -7.04 -14.52
N THR A 59 -36.43 -7.40 -15.01
CA THR A 59 -36.86 -7.06 -16.38
C THR A 59 -36.83 -5.55 -16.62
N LEU A 60 -37.21 -4.74 -15.64
CA LEU A 60 -37.17 -3.28 -15.74
C LEU A 60 -35.74 -2.75 -15.88
N GLU A 61 -34.79 -3.33 -15.15
CA GLU A 61 -33.38 -2.93 -15.22
C GLU A 61 -32.73 -3.32 -16.54
N LYS A 62 -33.08 -4.50 -17.07
CA LYS A 62 -32.69 -4.91 -18.41
C LYS A 62 -33.23 -3.94 -19.46
N ALA A 63 -34.51 -3.56 -19.36
CA ALA A 63 -35.13 -2.57 -20.23
C ALA A 63 -34.47 -1.17 -20.13
N ARG A 64 -33.94 -0.81 -18.95
CA ARG A 64 -33.16 0.41 -18.73
C ARG A 64 -31.70 0.31 -19.19
N GLY A 65 -31.31 -0.78 -19.85
CA GLY A 65 -29.97 -0.95 -20.41
C GLY A 65 -28.90 -1.36 -19.42
N LYS A 66 -29.23 -1.71 -18.16
CA LYS A 66 -28.23 -2.10 -17.14
C LYS A 66 -27.49 -3.42 -17.45
N LEU A 67 -27.87 -4.14 -18.50
CA LEU A 67 -27.17 -5.33 -18.97
C LEU A 67 -25.74 -5.02 -19.42
N LYS A 68 -25.53 -3.86 -20.03
CA LYS A 68 -24.23 -3.43 -20.53
C LYS A 68 -23.59 -2.48 -19.54
N VAL A 69 -22.30 -2.70 -19.26
CA VAL A 69 -21.46 -1.75 -18.54
C VAL A 69 -20.96 -0.71 -19.55
N PRO A 70 -20.86 0.58 -19.20
CA PRO A 70 -20.23 1.57 -20.07
C PRO A 70 -18.80 1.14 -20.45
N PRO A 71 -18.44 1.16 -21.74
CA PRO A 71 -17.06 0.86 -22.16
C PRO A 71 -16.06 1.75 -21.44
N THR A 72 -14.96 1.16 -20.97
CA THR A 72 -13.89 1.88 -20.26
C THR A 72 -12.56 1.59 -20.93
N THR A 73 -11.67 2.58 -20.99
CA THR A 73 -10.31 2.38 -21.49
C THR A 73 -9.35 2.28 -20.31
N ILE A 74 -8.61 1.17 -20.22
CA ILE A 74 -7.58 0.94 -19.20
C ILE A 74 -6.25 0.82 -19.93
N GLU A 75 -5.32 1.73 -19.65
CA GLU A 75 -3.99 1.77 -20.28
C GLU A 75 -4.02 1.69 -21.82
N GLY A 76 -5.00 2.37 -22.44
CA GLY A 76 -5.20 2.37 -23.89
C GLY A 76 -5.94 1.14 -24.44
N THR A 77 -6.23 0.14 -23.62
CA THR A 77 -7.05 -1.02 -23.98
C THR A 77 -8.53 -0.76 -23.70
N MET A 78 -9.38 -0.91 -24.71
CA MET A 78 -10.82 -0.77 -24.57
C MET A 78 -11.43 -2.04 -23.97
N VAL A 79 -12.14 -1.88 -22.86
CA VAL A 79 -12.98 -2.91 -22.23
C VAL A 79 -14.44 -2.54 -22.51
N ASP A 80 -15.00 -3.08 -23.59
CA ASP A 80 -16.37 -2.83 -24.05
C ASP A 80 -17.42 -3.73 -23.39
N ASP A 81 -17.04 -4.95 -23.02
CA ASP A 81 -17.82 -5.85 -22.17
C ASP A 81 -16.86 -6.60 -21.21
N PRO A 82 -16.99 -6.46 -19.89
CA PRO A 82 -16.10 -7.18 -18.94
C PRO A 82 -16.26 -8.70 -18.94
N LEU A 83 -17.35 -9.26 -19.50
CA LEU A 83 -17.50 -10.71 -19.65
C LEU A 83 -16.94 -11.24 -20.98
N GLU A 84 -16.99 -10.43 -22.04
CA GLU A 84 -16.62 -10.84 -23.40
C GLU A 84 -16.03 -9.63 -24.14
N PRO A 85 -14.84 -9.15 -23.74
CA PRO A 85 -14.25 -7.96 -24.34
C PRO A 85 -13.80 -8.24 -25.78
N SER A 86 -13.74 -7.18 -26.58
CA SER A 86 -13.38 -7.26 -28.01
C SER A 86 -11.91 -7.55 -28.30
N PHE A 87 -11.01 -7.39 -27.34
CA PHE A 87 -9.59 -7.77 -27.48
C PHE A 87 -9.37 -9.26 -27.19
N THR A 88 -8.25 -9.81 -27.64
CA THR A 88 -7.88 -11.21 -27.37
C THR A 88 -7.76 -11.44 -25.86
N HIS A 89 -8.53 -12.38 -25.32
CA HIS A 89 -8.57 -12.67 -23.89
C HIS A 89 -8.86 -14.15 -23.64
N GLU A 90 -8.47 -14.65 -22.47
CA GLU A 90 -8.80 -16.00 -22.04
C GLU A 90 -10.32 -16.11 -21.77
N PRO A 91 -11.04 -17.08 -22.39
CA PRO A 91 -12.45 -17.25 -22.16
C PRO A 91 -12.72 -17.82 -20.76
N MET A 92 -13.77 -17.32 -20.09
CA MET A 92 -14.13 -17.73 -18.74
C MET A 92 -15.51 -18.42 -18.67
N GLU A 93 -15.63 -19.42 -17.80
CA GLU A 93 -16.88 -20.17 -17.63
C GLU A 93 -17.89 -19.41 -16.75
N HIS A 94 -19.14 -19.34 -17.20
CA HIS A 94 -20.26 -18.86 -16.39
C HIS A 94 -20.72 -19.92 -15.38
N LYS A 95 -20.01 -20.04 -14.25
CA LYS A 95 -20.25 -21.10 -13.25
C LYS A 95 -21.69 -21.08 -12.73
N ALA A 96 -22.29 -22.26 -12.65
CA ALA A 96 -23.61 -22.46 -12.05
C ALA A 96 -23.49 -22.81 -10.56
N GLY A 97 -24.26 -22.14 -9.70
CA GLY A 97 -24.40 -22.48 -8.28
C GLY A 97 -23.29 -21.94 -7.38
N LYS A 98 -22.04 -22.42 -7.53
CA LYS A 98 -20.89 -22.01 -6.69
C LYS A 98 -19.94 -21.10 -7.49
N PRO A 99 -20.24 -19.81 -7.62
CA PRO A 99 -19.28 -18.87 -8.20
C PRO A 99 -18.03 -18.78 -7.33
N ASP A 100 -16.89 -18.48 -7.94
CA ASP A 100 -15.67 -18.12 -7.21
C ASP A 100 -15.91 -16.76 -6.54
N GLU A 101 -16.18 -16.79 -5.23
CA GLU A 101 -16.42 -15.61 -4.41
C GLU A 101 -15.64 -15.77 -3.10
N PHE A 102 -14.57 -14.98 -2.96
CA PHE A 102 -13.63 -15.06 -1.85
C PHE A 102 -13.71 -13.84 -0.93
N SER A 103 -14.67 -12.93 -1.17
CA SER A 103 -14.80 -11.65 -0.48
C SER A 103 -13.55 -10.78 -0.58
N ILE A 104 -12.80 -10.93 -1.67
CA ILE A 104 -11.65 -10.06 -1.96
C ILE A 104 -12.19 -8.70 -2.43
N GLY A 105 -11.57 -7.63 -1.94
CA GLY A 105 -11.80 -6.26 -2.36
C GLY A 105 -10.47 -5.52 -2.49
N LEU A 106 -10.48 -4.42 -3.25
CA LEU A 106 -9.34 -3.53 -3.41
C LEU A 106 -9.55 -2.22 -2.66
N ASP A 107 -8.48 -1.72 -2.05
CA ASP A 107 -8.44 -0.40 -1.43
C ASP A 107 -8.20 0.69 -2.49
N TYR A 108 -9.25 1.00 -3.26
CA TYR A 108 -9.16 1.99 -4.34
C TYR A 108 -8.88 3.42 -3.86
N TRP A 109 -9.16 3.71 -2.58
CA TRP A 109 -9.02 5.04 -2.02
C TRP A 109 -7.77 5.21 -1.17
N SER A 110 -6.97 4.15 -1.03
CA SER A 110 -5.77 4.14 -0.17
C SER A 110 -6.08 4.53 1.27
N ASP A 111 -7.25 4.13 1.78
CA ASP A 111 -7.66 4.39 3.17
C ASP A 111 -6.90 3.49 4.14
N LEU A 112 -6.59 2.26 3.73
CA LEU A 112 -5.84 1.29 4.53
C LEU A 112 -4.36 1.30 4.16
N GLY A 113 -4.05 1.21 2.87
CA GLY A 113 -2.69 0.99 2.39
C GLY A 113 -2.33 1.87 1.21
N GLN A 114 -1.17 2.52 1.29
CA GLN A 114 -0.54 3.19 0.15
C GLN A 114 0.66 2.37 -0.32
N GLN A 115 0.57 1.84 -1.53
CA GLN A 115 1.73 1.33 -2.26
C GLN A 115 2.54 2.53 -2.75
N THR A 116 3.87 2.49 -2.68
CA THR A 116 4.68 3.62 -3.17
C THR A 116 5.30 3.39 -4.54
N VAL A 117 5.34 2.15 -5.02
CA VAL A 117 5.84 1.85 -6.37
C VAL A 117 4.89 2.45 -7.41
N ASN A 118 5.45 3.15 -8.40
CA ASN A 118 4.70 3.87 -9.45
C ASN A 118 3.73 4.94 -8.93
N SER A 119 3.92 5.41 -7.70
CA SER A 119 3.13 6.48 -7.05
C SER A 119 3.99 7.27 -6.05
N GLU A 120 5.29 7.32 -6.31
CA GLU A 120 6.31 7.90 -5.44
C GLU A 120 6.06 9.40 -5.19
N GLU A 121 5.46 10.09 -6.16
CA GLU A 121 5.15 11.52 -6.12
C GLU A 121 3.71 11.83 -5.72
N ASP A 122 2.89 10.79 -5.53
CA ASP A 122 1.46 10.94 -5.22
C ASP A 122 1.22 11.12 -3.73
N SER A 123 2.20 10.80 -2.89
CA SER A 123 2.07 10.84 -1.44
C SER A 123 3.31 11.40 -0.75
N ARG A 124 3.13 12.14 0.35
CA ARG A 124 4.25 12.61 1.18
C ARG A 124 3.82 12.93 2.60
N TYR A 125 4.79 13.08 3.51
CA TYR A 125 4.54 13.63 4.83
C TYR A 125 4.27 15.14 4.77
N ILE A 126 3.12 15.57 5.28
CA ILE A 126 2.72 16.99 5.41
C ILE A 126 2.14 17.26 6.80
N ARG A 127 2.19 18.52 7.24
CA ARG A 127 1.45 18.99 8.41
C ARG A 127 0.20 19.72 7.95
N HIS A 128 -0.96 19.27 8.39
CA HIS A 128 -2.26 19.79 7.92
C HIS A 128 -2.59 21.18 8.49
N ASN A 129 -1.91 21.61 9.56
CA ASN A 129 -1.99 22.98 10.07
C ASN A 129 -1.09 23.99 9.31
N GLY A 130 -0.26 23.52 8.38
CA GLY A 130 0.64 24.35 7.58
C GLY A 130 0.07 24.73 6.22
N ASP A 131 0.83 25.52 5.46
CA ASP A 131 0.52 25.79 4.06
C ASP A 131 0.77 24.53 3.22
N ILE A 132 -0.30 23.90 2.74
CA ILE A 132 -0.22 22.68 1.93
C ILE A 132 0.42 22.95 0.56
N GLN A 133 0.18 24.12 -0.04
CA GLN A 133 0.73 24.46 -1.35
C GLN A 133 2.24 24.61 -1.27
N GLU A 134 2.74 25.28 -0.22
CA GLU A 134 4.17 25.41 0.01
C GLU A 134 4.85 24.05 0.27
N GLN A 135 4.19 23.15 1.00
CA GLN A 135 4.70 21.79 1.29
C GLN A 135 4.69 20.85 0.07
N THR A 136 3.98 21.21 -1.00
CA THR A 136 3.77 20.35 -2.18
C THR A 136 4.26 20.99 -3.49
N LYS A 137 4.87 22.18 -3.43
CA LYS A 137 5.28 22.98 -4.59
C LYS A 137 6.32 22.34 -5.51
N ASP A 138 7.12 21.41 -4.97
CA ASP A 138 8.17 20.65 -5.65
C ASP A 138 7.63 19.44 -6.41
N ARG A 139 6.32 19.18 -6.34
CA ARG A 139 5.67 18.11 -7.07
C ARG A 139 5.65 18.41 -8.57
N THR A 140 6.26 17.51 -9.34
CA THR A 140 6.42 17.59 -10.81
C THR A 140 5.16 17.15 -11.58
N GLY A 141 4.24 16.45 -10.92
CA GLY A 141 2.90 16.16 -11.46
C GLY A 141 2.90 15.22 -12.65
N HIS A 142 3.78 14.20 -12.65
CA HIS A 142 3.99 13.32 -13.79
C HIS A 142 2.78 12.45 -14.20
N PHE A 143 1.79 12.28 -13.33
CA PHE A 143 0.56 11.51 -13.58
C PHE A 143 -0.72 12.38 -13.51
N ASP A 144 -1.86 11.83 -13.97
CA ASP A 144 -3.23 12.39 -13.89
C ASP A 144 -3.77 12.53 -12.44
N CYS A 145 -2.88 12.96 -11.54
CA CYS A 145 -3.16 13.22 -10.15
C CYS A 145 -2.97 14.71 -9.85
N PRO A 146 -4.02 15.54 -9.94
CA PRO A 146 -3.96 16.90 -9.41
C PRO A 146 -3.76 16.85 -7.88
N ASN A 147 -3.10 17.88 -7.33
CA ASN A 147 -3.02 18.02 -5.88
C ASN A 147 -4.42 18.36 -5.32
N ARG A 148 -5.02 17.40 -4.64
CA ARG A 148 -6.32 17.50 -3.95
C ARG A 148 -6.17 17.62 -2.43
N ALA A 149 -4.94 17.54 -1.90
CA ALA A 149 -4.71 17.61 -0.46
C ALA A 149 -5.26 18.91 0.12
N THR A 150 -6.02 18.78 1.20
CA THR A 150 -6.57 19.92 1.94
C THR A 150 -5.90 20.04 3.31
N SER A 151 -6.19 21.13 4.01
CA SER A 151 -5.83 21.25 5.44
C SER A 151 -6.72 20.40 6.35
N GLY A 152 -7.71 19.69 5.78
CA GLY A 152 -8.57 18.78 6.54
C GLY A 152 -7.84 17.51 6.93
N ILE A 153 -8.18 16.98 8.11
CA ILE A 153 -7.81 15.63 8.53
C ILE A 153 -9.09 14.79 8.59
N PRO A 154 -9.06 13.53 8.13
CA PRO A 154 -10.16 12.60 8.28
C PRO A 154 -10.75 12.54 9.70
N ASP A 155 -12.08 12.52 9.80
CA ASP A 155 -12.83 12.54 11.07
C ASP A 155 -12.50 11.39 12.01
N ASP A 156 -12.18 10.23 11.46
CA ASP A 156 -11.77 9.04 12.22
C ASP A 156 -10.43 9.26 12.93
N ILE A 157 -9.46 9.88 12.26
CA ILE A 157 -8.18 10.28 12.87
C ILE A 157 -8.44 11.31 13.97
N LEU A 158 -9.25 12.35 13.71
CA LEU A 158 -9.57 13.39 14.69
C LEU A 158 -10.29 12.88 15.95
N LYS A 159 -10.95 11.71 15.88
CA LYS A 159 -11.61 11.06 17.02
C LYS A 159 -10.64 10.24 17.88
N THR A 160 -9.38 10.11 17.46
CA THR A 160 -8.35 9.42 18.24
C THR A 160 -7.47 10.41 18.98
N GLU A 161 -6.86 9.94 20.07
CA GLU A 161 -5.82 10.69 20.76
C GLU A 161 -4.58 10.83 19.87
N PRO A 162 -4.06 12.05 19.65
CA PRO A 162 -2.82 12.22 18.92
C PRO A 162 -1.67 11.53 19.69
N PRO A 163 -0.65 11.05 18.99
CA PRO A 163 0.31 10.08 19.52
C PRO A 163 1.14 10.59 20.70
N VAL A 164 1.10 11.89 20.95
CA VAL A 164 1.83 12.59 22.00
C VAL A 164 0.90 13.18 23.06
N SER A 165 -0.42 12.99 23.04
CA SER A 165 -1.35 13.59 24.02
C SER A 165 -1.25 13.05 25.45
N SER A 166 -0.44 12.01 25.69
CA SER A 166 -0.25 11.43 27.02
C SER A 166 1.24 11.24 27.35
N GLY A 167 1.62 11.51 28.61
CA GLY A 167 2.98 11.29 29.13
C GLY A 167 3.95 12.46 28.93
N LEU A 168 5.25 12.15 28.82
CA LEU A 168 6.36 13.12 28.76
C LEU A 168 6.31 14.08 27.54
N TYR A 169 5.51 13.76 26.52
CA TYR A 169 5.49 14.50 25.24
C TYR A 169 4.17 15.24 24.97
N ALA A 170 3.30 15.37 25.98
CA ALA A 170 2.02 16.11 25.90
C ALA A 170 2.13 17.54 25.36
N GLU A 171 3.31 18.16 25.47
CA GLU A 171 3.55 19.53 25.02
C GLU A 171 4.06 19.64 23.56
N VAL A 172 4.33 18.51 22.88
CA VAL A 172 5.02 18.51 21.58
C VAL A 172 4.06 18.64 20.39
N ALA A 173 2.90 18.01 20.45
CA ALA A 173 1.81 18.22 19.49
C ALA A 173 0.47 17.90 20.15
N GLN A 174 -0.39 18.90 20.27
CA GLN A 174 -1.70 18.74 20.92
C GLN A 174 -2.77 18.24 19.94
N SER A 175 -2.44 18.17 18.65
CA SER A 175 -3.36 17.79 17.57
C SER A 175 -2.67 16.98 16.47
N TRP A 176 -3.44 16.09 15.83
CA TRP A 176 -3.04 15.40 14.61
C TRP A 176 -2.63 16.35 13.48
N SER A 177 -3.16 17.57 13.45
CA SER A 177 -2.81 18.57 12.43
C SER A 177 -1.39 19.10 12.55
N GLU A 178 -0.79 18.97 13.74
CA GLU A 178 0.53 19.49 14.03
C GLU A 178 1.64 18.49 13.73
N VAL A 179 1.34 17.19 13.64
CA VAL A 179 2.32 16.14 13.31
C VAL A 179 2.38 15.88 11.81
N PRO A 180 3.54 15.44 11.27
CA PRO A 180 3.62 15.04 9.88
C PRO A 180 2.82 13.75 9.64
N LEU A 181 1.80 13.84 8.78
CA LEU A 181 1.00 12.72 8.31
C LEU A 181 1.33 12.39 6.87
N TYR A 182 1.56 11.11 6.57
CA TYR A 182 1.75 10.66 5.20
C TYR A 182 0.42 10.76 4.47
N THR A 183 0.33 11.65 3.50
CA THR A 183 -0.92 12.00 2.82
C THR A 183 -0.80 11.71 1.34
N ASN A 184 -1.75 10.94 0.81
CA ASN A 184 -1.99 10.81 -0.60
C ASN A 184 -2.62 12.10 -1.12
N LEU A 185 -1.84 12.82 -1.92
CA LEU A 185 -2.16 14.13 -2.47
C LEU A 185 -3.22 14.04 -3.57
N CYS A 186 -3.39 12.89 -4.21
CA CYS A 186 -4.41 12.66 -5.24
C CYS A 186 -5.80 12.49 -4.66
N LEU A 187 -5.87 11.84 -3.50
CA LEU A 187 -7.11 11.37 -2.92
C LEU A 187 -7.51 12.16 -1.67
N ASP A 188 -6.61 13.01 -1.16
CA ASP A 188 -6.75 13.71 0.12
C ASP A 188 -6.98 12.71 1.28
N ARG A 189 -6.16 11.66 1.32
CA ARG A 189 -6.26 10.56 2.30
C ARG A 189 -4.97 10.33 3.05
N VAL A 190 -5.09 9.98 4.32
CA VAL A 190 -3.98 9.56 5.18
C VAL A 190 -4.09 8.04 5.36
N PRO A 191 -3.32 7.21 4.62
CA PRO A 191 -3.36 5.77 4.77
C PRO A 191 -2.89 5.31 6.16
N ILE A 192 -3.45 4.20 6.64
CA ILE A 192 -2.99 3.56 7.88
C ILE A 192 -1.59 2.94 7.71
N MET A 193 -1.29 2.41 6.52
CA MET A 193 -0.04 1.70 6.23
C MET A 193 0.61 2.18 4.95
N ILE A 194 1.94 2.29 4.96
CA ILE A 194 2.76 2.58 3.78
C ILE A 194 3.53 1.32 3.44
N HIS A 195 3.45 0.90 2.18
CA HIS A 195 4.19 -0.25 1.67
C HIS A 195 5.21 0.21 0.63
N HIS A 196 6.47 0.26 1.04
CA HIS A 196 7.60 0.50 0.15
C HIS A 196 8.03 -0.81 -0.52
N ASN A 197 7.77 -0.93 -1.82
CA ASN A 197 8.25 -2.04 -2.64
C ASN A 197 9.26 -1.55 -3.68
N GLY A 198 10.30 -2.34 -3.96
CA GLY A 198 11.33 -2.02 -4.97
C GLY A 198 12.39 -1.01 -4.52
N ASP A 199 12.00 0.22 -4.17
CA ASP A 199 12.95 1.30 -3.83
C ASP A 199 13.24 1.37 -2.32
N LYS A 200 14.41 0.85 -1.94
CA LYS A 200 14.90 0.92 -0.56
C LYS A 200 15.25 2.34 -0.12
N GLY A 201 15.64 3.23 -1.04
CA GLY A 201 15.98 4.62 -0.75
C GLY A 201 14.79 5.43 -0.26
N LEU A 202 13.58 5.15 -0.77
CA LEU A 202 12.36 5.79 -0.28
C LEU A 202 12.06 5.47 1.18
N ARG A 203 12.28 4.22 1.60
CA ARG A 203 12.14 3.83 3.01
C ARG A 203 13.11 4.63 3.88
N GLU A 204 14.39 4.72 3.49
CA GLU A 204 15.40 5.49 4.23
C GLU A 204 15.06 6.98 4.29
N ALA A 205 14.53 7.55 3.21
CA ALA A 205 14.10 8.96 3.16
C ALA A 205 12.79 9.23 3.92
N ALA A 206 11.88 8.25 3.98
CA ALA A 206 10.59 8.35 4.66
C ALA A 206 10.73 8.20 6.17
N TRP A 207 11.62 7.31 6.62
CA TRP A 207 11.83 7.02 8.04
C TRP A 207 12.01 8.27 8.91
N PRO A 208 12.97 9.19 8.67
CA PRO A 208 13.17 10.39 9.49
C PRO A 208 12.00 11.38 9.46
N ARG A 209 11.04 11.23 8.52
CA ARG A 209 9.87 12.11 8.40
C ARG A 209 8.68 11.66 9.25
N MET A 210 8.72 10.43 9.77
CA MET A 210 7.69 9.95 10.70
C MET A 210 7.67 10.79 11.97
N TRP A 211 6.47 11.05 12.49
CA TRP A 211 6.29 11.88 13.70
C TRP A 211 7.07 11.36 14.91
N VAL A 212 7.29 10.04 14.99
CA VAL A 212 7.97 9.39 16.12
C VAL A 212 9.47 9.64 16.12
N GLN A 213 10.11 9.84 14.97
CA GLN A 213 11.57 9.84 14.87
C GLN A 213 12.27 10.92 15.70
N PRO A 214 11.79 12.19 15.74
CA PRO A 214 12.39 13.21 16.60
C PRO A 214 12.31 12.91 18.10
N HIS A 215 11.47 11.97 18.53
CA HIS A 215 11.23 11.63 19.93
C HIS A 215 11.60 10.19 20.28
N ALA A 216 11.95 9.38 19.27
CA ALA A 216 12.09 7.94 19.40
C ALA A 216 13.15 7.53 20.43
N ARG A 217 14.27 8.26 20.51
CA ARG A 217 15.34 7.98 21.49
C ARG A 217 14.86 8.17 22.91
N ASP A 218 14.24 9.30 23.19
CA ASP A 218 13.76 9.61 24.53
C ASP A 218 12.61 8.67 24.92
N MET A 219 11.70 8.37 23.99
CA MET A 219 10.65 7.37 24.18
C MET A 219 11.22 5.98 24.50
N MET A 220 12.27 5.56 23.79
CA MET A 220 12.96 4.30 24.06
C MET A 220 13.67 4.34 25.42
N GLY A 221 14.28 5.47 25.79
CA GLY A 221 14.89 5.68 27.12
C GLY A 221 13.91 5.40 28.26
N VAL A 222 12.70 5.94 28.19
CA VAL A 222 11.63 5.68 29.17
C VAL A 222 11.29 4.18 29.27
N VAL A 223 11.20 3.48 28.14
CA VAL A 223 10.94 2.04 28.11
C VAL A 223 12.09 1.24 28.76
N LEU A 224 13.33 1.63 28.49
CA LEU A 224 14.53 0.97 29.00
C LEU A 224 14.77 1.23 30.50
N GLU A 225 14.31 2.37 31.03
CA GLU A 225 14.38 2.70 32.46
C GLU A 225 13.33 1.97 33.30
N GLY A 226 12.25 1.44 32.69
CA GLY A 226 11.16 0.75 33.37
C GLY A 226 11.62 -0.41 34.26
N GLU A 227 10.93 -0.65 35.38
CA GLU A 227 11.38 -1.58 36.43
C GLU A 227 11.34 -3.07 36.02
N MET A 228 10.49 -3.45 35.07
CA MET A 228 10.36 -4.85 34.65
C MET A 228 11.27 -5.16 33.46
N GLU A 229 12.19 -6.11 33.61
CA GLU A 229 13.11 -6.55 32.56
C GLU A 229 12.41 -7.00 31.27
N LYS A 230 11.20 -7.60 31.39
CA LYS A 230 10.35 -7.96 30.24
C LYS A 230 9.76 -6.75 29.49
N GLN A 231 9.65 -5.60 30.13
CA GLN A 231 9.15 -4.36 29.51
C GLN A 231 10.23 -3.65 28.70
N ARG A 232 11.52 -3.93 28.97
CA ARG A 232 12.68 -3.32 28.28
C ARG A 232 12.95 -3.91 26.90
N GLY A 233 12.15 -4.89 26.47
CA GLY A 233 12.33 -5.60 25.20
C GLY A 233 13.46 -6.64 25.25
N GLY A 234 13.53 -7.45 24.20
CA GLY A 234 14.44 -8.58 24.08
C GLY A 234 13.86 -9.68 23.20
N ALA A 235 14.63 -10.73 22.99
CA ALA A 235 14.20 -11.90 22.21
C ALA A 235 14.90 -13.15 22.73
N PHE A 236 14.25 -14.30 22.57
CA PHE A 236 14.92 -15.59 22.77
C PHE A 236 15.61 -15.99 21.47
N ASP A 237 16.86 -16.42 21.56
CA ASP A 237 17.56 -17.05 20.46
C ASP A 237 17.04 -18.49 20.23
N PRO A 238 17.41 -19.15 19.11
CA PRO A 238 16.96 -20.52 18.82
C PRO A 238 17.34 -21.56 19.87
N ASP A 239 18.36 -21.29 20.70
CA ASP A 239 18.82 -22.16 21.78
C ASP A 239 18.09 -21.89 23.10
N GLY A 240 17.15 -20.94 23.11
CA GLY A 240 16.32 -20.59 24.26
C GLY A 240 16.99 -19.63 25.24
N ARG A 241 18.12 -19.02 24.88
CA ARG A 241 18.76 -17.97 25.68
C ARG A 241 18.08 -16.63 25.42
N TYR A 242 17.78 -15.91 26.50
CA TYR A 242 17.24 -14.55 26.40
C TYR A 242 18.35 -13.56 26.04
N LEU A 243 18.10 -12.73 25.03
CA LEU A 243 18.93 -11.61 24.61
C LEU A 243 18.25 -10.31 25.03
N ALA A 244 18.93 -9.54 25.87
CA ALA A 244 18.44 -8.23 26.26
C ALA A 244 18.47 -7.24 25.07
N PHE A 245 17.68 -6.17 25.14
CA PHE A 245 17.65 -5.14 24.09
C PHE A 245 19.06 -4.60 23.75
N GLY A 246 19.91 -4.33 24.75
CA GLY A 246 21.27 -3.83 24.51
C GLY A 246 22.21 -4.83 23.80
N GLU A 247 21.92 -6.14 23.87
CA GLU A 247 22.64 -7.16 23.11
C GLU A 247 22.15 -7.22 21.65
N LEU A 248 20.84 -7.08 21.44
CA LEU A 248 20.21 -7.10 20.11
C LEU A 248 20.45 -5.80 19.33
N CYS A 249 20.46 -4.68 20.04
CA CYS A 249 20.56 -3.33 19.52
C CYS A 249 21.74 -2.61 20.19
N PRO A 250 22.98 -3.07 19.95
CA PRO A 250 24.16 -2.40 20.49
C PRO A 250 24.27 -0.98 19.94
N LYS A 251 25.09 -0.14 20.58
CA LYS A 251 25.30 1.26 20.19
C LYS A 251 25.61 1.47 18.69
N SER A 252 26.29 0.52 18.05
CA SER A 252 26.58 0.55 16.61
C SER A 252 25.33 0.47 15.72
N MET A 253 24.19 0.03 16.24
CA MET A 253 22.90 -0.05 15.55
C MET A 253 22.01 1.17 15.82
N GLU A 254 22.43 2.12 16.66
CA GLU A 254 21.61 3.29 16.99
C GLU A 254 21.25 4.12 15.75
N GLN A 255 22.14 4.18 14.75
CA GLN A 255 21.89 4.87 13.48
C GLN A 255 20.76 4.24 12.66
N GLU A 256 20.49 2.95 12.83
CA GLU A 256 19.37 2.26 12.17
C GLU A 256 18.03 2.56 12.88
N LEU A 257 18.09 2.79 14.19
CA LEU A 257 16.90 2.98 15.04
C LEU A 257 16.48 4.45 15.11
N PHE A 258 17.44 5.33 15.28
CA PHE A 258 17.26 6.75 15.50
C PHE A 258 18.00 7.54 14.43
N ARG A 259 17.34 8.52 13.82
CA ARG A 259 17.96 9.39 12.82
C ARG A 259 18.38 10.76 13.38
N ASP A 260 18.47 10.86 14.70
CA ASP A 260 19.01 12.02 15.42
C ASP A 260 20.54 11.99 15.56
N VAL A 261 21.16 10.87 15.19
CA VAL A 261 22.61 10.71 15.09
C VAL A 261 23.07 11.19 13.72
N GLU A 262 23.95 12.20 13.70
CA GLU A 262 24.63 12.63 12.47
C GLU A 262 25.34 11.43 11.82
N ALA A 263 25.29 11.40 10.48
CA ALA A 263 25.96 10.39 9.66
C ALA A 263 27.47 10.64 9.55
#